data_AF-A0A820RGD7-F1
#
_entry.id   AF-A0A820RGD7-F1
#
_cell.length_a   1.000
_cell.length_b   1.000
_cell.length_c   1.000
_cell.angle_alpha   90.00
_cell.angle_beta   90.00
_cell.angle_gamma   90.00
#
_symmetry.space_group_name_H-M   'P 1'
#
loop_
_entity.id
_entity.type
_entity.pdbx_description
1 polymer ?
#
loop_
_entity_poly.entity_id
_entity_poly.type
_entity_poly.pdbx_seq_one_letter_code
_entity_poly.pdbx_strand_id
1 'polypeptide(L)'
;MLSTEKYEFDPSYRGQTGSSIGVSTVGFRSNKYNTNEWHENNYAKYHQTFSDRDASEKQRWQATRTENETLALSQQTQALSTKKLQQRLHDINFWKFELNRMIEDVRNETDLLIAQKKRLTNSLDGTEAPLHIATECLANRDRRYGEDRVVDGVEVGLLKEVEIINNVQNLLRQTIMTAEQQIR
;
A
#
# COMPACT_ATOMS: atom_id res chain seq x y z
N MET A 1 5.74 24.52 -104.73
CA MET A 1 4.79 23.42 -104.44
C MET A 1 5.18 22.79 -103.12
N LEU A 2 4.38 23.06 -102.09
CA LEU A 2 4.08 22.22 -100.92
C LEU A 2 3.10 23.06 -100.10
N SER A 3 1.82 22.71 -100.18
CA SER A 3 0.73 23.40 -99.47
C SER A 3 0.88 23.11 -97.98
N THR A 4 1.35 24.08 -97.20
CA THR A 4 1.17 24.07 -95.75
C THR A 4 -0.28 24.46 -95.47
N GLU A 5 -1.19 23.49 -95.57
CA GLU A 5 -2.51 23.60 -94.96
C GLU A 5 -2.31 23.81 -93.46
N LYS A 6 -2.65 25.01 -92.99
CA LYS A 6 -2.79 25.29 -91.58
C LYS A 6 -3.94 24.44 -91.07
N TYR A 7 -3.64 23.36 -90.36
CA TYR A 7 -4.64 22.65 -89.58
C TYR A 7 -5.18 23.60 -88.51
N GLU A 8 -6.34 24.18 -88.79
CA GLU A 8 -7.07 25.01 -87.85
C GLU A 8 -7.77 24.05 -86.87
N PHE A 9 -7.38 24.13 -85.59
CA PHE A 9 -7.98 23.32 -84.54
C PHE A 9 -9.41 23.83 -84.31
N ASP A 10 -10.41 23.04 -84.71
CA ASP A 10 -11.81 23.35 -84.46
C ASP A 10 -12.12 23.17 -82.95
N PRO A 11 -12.38 24.27 -82.21
CA PRO A 11 -12.65 24.20 -80.78
C PRO A 11 -14.00 23.54 -80.46
N SER A 12 -14.82 23.24 -81.49
CA SER A 12 -16.06 22.49 -81.37
C SER A 12 -15.88 20.97 -81.54
N TYR A 13 -14.66 20.48 -81.80
CA TYR A 13 -14.36 19.06 -81.93
C TYR A 13 -14.58 18.31 -80.60
N ARG A 14 -15.81 17.83 -80.41
CA ARG A 14 -16.15 16.84 -79.40
C ARG A 14 -15.75 15.49 -79.96
N GLY A 15 -14.63 14.92 -79.48
CA GLY A 15 -14.27 13.54 -79.80
C GLY A 15 -15.48 12.63 -79.60
N GLN A 16 -15.80 11.80 -80.60
CA GLN A 16 -17.04 11.04 -80.76
C GLN A 16 -17.75 10.70 -79.44
N THR A 17 -18.68 11.56 -79.03
CA THR A 17 -19.63 11.26 -77.97
C THR A 17 -20.81 10.50 -78.57
N GLY A 18 -20.62 9.23 -78.93
CA GLY A 18 -21.67 8.30 -79.31
C GLY A 18 -22.58 8.72 -80.47
N SER A 19 -22.60 7.95 -81.55
CA SER A 19 -23.59 8.11 -82.62
C SER A 19 -25.03 8.09 -82.07
N SER A 20 -25.91 8.97 -82.56
CA SER A 20 -27.35 9.01 -82.22
C SER A 20 -28.14 7.81 -82.78
N ILE A 21 -27.49 6.95 -83.54
CA ILE A 21 -28.00 5.66 -83.97
C ILE A 21 -27.52 4.65 -82.94
N GLY A 22 -28.46 3.99 -82.24
CA GLY A 22 -28.26 3.11 -81.08
C GLY A 22 -27.40 1.86 -81.29
N VAL A 23 -26.22 2.02 -81.87
CA VAL A 23 -25.16 1.03 -81.90
C VAL A 23 -24.36 1.22 -80.62
N SER A 24 -24.33 0.18 -79.80
CA SER A 24 -23.58 0.13 -78.55
C SER A 24 -22.09 0.33 -78.85
N THR A 25 -21.60 1.56 -78.67
CA THR A 25 -20.18 1.93 -78.80
C THR A 25 -19.35 1.51 -77.59
N VAL A 26 -19.85 0.55 -76.79
CA VAL A 26 -19.23 0.04 -75.56
C VAL A 26 -17.84 -0.57 -75.81
N GLY A 27 -17.44 -0.82 -77.06
CA GLY A 27 -16.12 -1.35 -77.42
C GLY A 27 -15.24 -0.50 -78.36
N PHE A 28 -15.70 0.68 -78.84
CA PHE A 28 -14.98 1.48 -79.85
C PHE A 28 -14.64 2.90 -79.41
N ARG A 29 -14.46 3.15 -78.10
CA ARG A 29 -13.76 4.37 -77.70
C ARG A 29 -12.29 4.22 -78.14
N SER A 30 -11.79 5.11 -78.99
CA SER A 30 -10.35 5.32 -79.09
C SER A 30 -9.84 5.55 -77.67
N ASN A 31 -8.70 4.95 -77.27
CA ASN A 31 -8.05 5.17 -75.96
C ASN A 31 -7.60 6.64 -75.72
N LYS A 32 -8.13 7.59 -76.49
CA LYS A 32 -7.79 9.01 -76.52
C LYS A 32 -8.98 9.79 -75.97
N TYR A 33 -8.74 10.49 -74.87
CA TYR A 33 -9.70 11.39 -74.25
C TYR A 33 -9.88 12.65 -75.10
N ASN A 34 -11.12 13.17 -75.16
CA ASN A 34 -11.32 14.53 -75.67
C ASN A 34 -10.91 15.57 -74.59
N THR A 35 -10.68 16.82 -75.01
CA THR A 35 -10.14 17.86 -74.12
C THR A 35 -11.02 18.11 -72.89
N ASN A 36 -12.35 18.02 -73.01
CA ASN A 36 -13.27 18.22 -71.89
C ASN A 36 -13.23 17.04 -70.90
N GLU A 37 -13.24 15.80 -71.37
CA GLU A 37 -13.07 14.60 -70.52
C GLU A 37 -11.71 14.63 -69.81
N TRP A 38 -10.65 15.13 -70.45
CA TRP A 38 -9.35 15.35 -69.83
C TRP A 38 -9.39 16.43 -68.74
N HIS A 39 -10.07 17.56 -68.99
CA HIS A 39 -10.24 18.62 -67.99
C HIS A 39 -11.04 18.13 -66.78
N GLU A 40 -12.17 17.46 -66.98
CA GLU A 40 -13.02 16.91 -65.91
C GLU A 40 -12.25 15.90 -65.05
N ASN A 41 -11.51 14.99 -65.68
CA ASN A 41 -10.72 13.98 -64.97
C ASN A 41 -9.58 14.62 -64.15
N ASN A 42 -8.89 15.63 -64.70
CA ASN A 42 -7.91 16.40 -63.94
C ASN A 42 -8.56 17.16 -62.78
N TYR A 43 -9.72 17.78 -62.97
CA TYR A 43 -10.43 18.51 -61.92
C TYR A 43 -10.85 17.58 -60.78
N ALA A 44 -11.39 16.40 -61.12
CA ALA A 44 -11.73 15.37 -60.15
C ALA A 44 -10.49 14.88 -59.38
N LYS A 45 -9.37 14.64 -60.07
CA LYS A 45 -8.09 14.29 -59.42
C LYS A 45 -7.60 15.39 -58.48
N TYR A 46 -7.65 16.65 -58.89
CA TYR A 46 -7.28 17.77 -58.03
C TYR A 46 -8.15 17.78 -56.76
N HIS A 47 -9.47 17.70 -56.89
CA HIS A 47 -10.37 17.63 -55.74
C HIS A 47 -10.08 16.46 -54.81
N GLN A 48 -9.84 15.27 -55.37
CA GLN A 48 -9.48 14.10 -54.57
C GLN A 48 -8.18 14.34 -53.81
N THR A 49 -7.13 14.83 -54.48
CA THR A 49 -5.83 15.10 -53.83
C THR A 49 -5.93 16.17 -52.73
N PHE A 50 -6.77 17.19 -52.91
CA PHE A 50 -7.03 18.19 -51.86
C PHE A 50 -7.74 17.56 -50.65
N SER A 51 -8.76 16.73 -50.89
CA SER A 51 -9.47 16.02 -49.81
C SER A 51 -8.56 15.04 -49.08
N ASP A 52 -7.72 14.31 -49.80
CA ASP A 52 -6.77 13.34 -49.21
C ASP A 52 -5.71 14.05 -48.36
N ARG A 53 -5.25 15.23 -48.83
CA ARG A 53 -4.34 16.08 -48.08
C ARG A 53 -4.98 16.59 -46.79
N ASP A 54 -6.19 17.15 -46.85
CA ASP A 54 -6.90 17.63 -45.65
C ASP A 54 -7.15 16.51 -44.64
N ALA A 55 -7.58 15.34 -45.12
CA ALA A 55 -7.77 14.16 -44.28
C ALA A 55 -6.46 13.71 -43.61
N SER A 56 -5.35 13.72 -44.36
CA SER A 56 -4.01 13.36 -43.84
C SER A 56 -3.51 14.36 -42.81
N GLU A 57 -3.69 15.67 -43.03
CA GLU A 57 -3.34 16.72 -42.07
C GLU A 57 -4.15 16.57 -40.79
N LYS A 58 -5.47 16.35 -40.89
CA LYS A 58 -6.35 16.11 -39.75
C LYS A 58 -5.98 14.83 -38.99
N GLN A 59 -5.63 13.75 -39.69
CA GLN A 59 -5.21 12.51 -39.04
C GLN A 59 -3.89 12.68 -38.29
N ARG A 60 -2.91 13.37 -38.87
CA ARG A 60 -1.65 13.69 -38.18
C ARG A 60 -1.90 14.53 -36.94
N TRP A 61 -2.74 15.56 -37.04
CA TRP A 61 -3.09 16.39 -35.89
C TRP A 61 -3.77 15.58 -34.78
N GLN A 62 -4.72 14.70 -35.12
CA GLN A 62 -5.36 13.83 -34.13
C GLN A 62 -4.37 12.85 -33.50
N ALA A 63 -3.48 12.24 -34.30
CA ALA A 63 -2.47 11.31 -33.79
C ALA A 63 -1.54 11.99 -32.78
N THR A 64 -0.97 13.16 -33.13
CA THR A 64 -0.11 13.94 -32.23
C THR A 64 -0.86 14.40 -30.98
N ARG A 65 -2.13 14.79 -31.12
CA ARG A 65 -2.95 15.18 -29.98
C ARG A 65 -3.15 14.00 -29.01
N THR A 66 -3.56 12.84 -29.53
CA THR A 66 -3.80 11.64 -28.72
C THR A 66 -2.50 11.14 -28.08
N GLU A 67 -1.37 11.17 -28.79
CA GLU A 67 -0.05 10.87 -28.23
C GLU A 67 0.28 11.79 -27.05
N ASN A 68 0.11 13.10 -27.20
CA ASN A 68 0.39 14.05 -26.12
C ASN A 68 -0.54 13.86 -24.92
N GLU A 69 -1.84 13.66 -25.16
CA GLU A 69 -2.83 13.42 -24.09
C GLU A 69 -2.53 12.12 -23.33
N THR A 70 -2.23 11.04 -24.06
CA THR A 70 -1.89 9.74 -23.45
C THR A 70 -0.57 9.78 -22.69
N LEU A 71 0.45 10.47 -23.22
CA LEU A 71 1.73 10.66 -22.54
C LEU A 71 1.55 11.45 -21.25
N ALA A 72 0.82 12.56 -21.28
CA ALA A 72 0.57 13.39 -20.11
C ALA A 72 -0.19 12.61 -19.03
N LEU A 73 -1.25 11.89 -19.40
CA LEU A 73 -2.02 11.06 -18.48
C LEU A 73 -1.17 9.92 -17.88
N SER A 74 -0.35 9.28 -18.70
CA SER A 74 0.55 8.20 -18.26
C SER A 74 1.57 8.72 -17.24
N GLN A 75 2.23 9.84 -17.54
CA GLN A 75 3.18 10.48 -16.63
C GLN A 75 2.55 10.88 -15.31
N GLN A 76 1.36 11.51 -15.36
CA GLN A 76 0.62 11.89 -14.16
C GLN A 76 0.26 10.67 -13.30
N THR A 77 -0.27 9.62 -13.94
CA THR A 77 -0.68 8.38 -13.26
C THR A 77 0.52 7.68 -12.62
N GLN A 78 1.64 7.62 -13.34
CA GLN A 78 2.89 7.04 -12.84
C GLN A 78 3.43 7.83 -11.64
N ALA A 79 3.42 9.17 -11.69
CA ALA A 79 3.86 10.01 -10.60
C ALA A 79 2.99 9.85 -9.35
N LEU A 80 1.67 9.83 -9.50
CA LEU A 80 0.73 9.59 -8.40
C LEU A 80 0.92 8.21 -7.78
N SER A 81 1.08 7.18 -8.62
CA SER A 81 1.30 5.81 -8.17
C SER A 81 2.61 5.67 -7.42
N THR A 82 3.69 6.29 -7.93
CA THR A 82 5.00 6.31 -7.28
C THR A 82 4.92 6.99 -5.92
N LYS A 83 4.27 8.16 -5.83
CA LYS A 83 4.07 8.87 -4.55
C LYS A 83 3.28 8.02 -3.54
N LYS A 84 2.21 7.35 -3.98
CA LYS A 84 1.39 6.50 -3.12
C LYS A 84 2.18 5.28 -2.63
N LEU A 85 3.02 4.69 -3.48
CA LEU A 85 3.91 3.59 -3.07
C LEU A 85 4.95 4.06 -2.06
N GLN A 86 5.54 5.24 -2.24
CA GLN A 86 6.48 5.82 -1.27
C GLN A 86 5.81 6.05 0.10
N GLN A 87 4.60 6.60 0.13
CA GLN A 87 3.84 6.78 1.36
C GLN A 87 3.57 5.43 2.05
N ARG A 88 3.07 4.43 1.31
CA ARG A 88 2.83 3.10 1.88
C ARG A 88 4.10 2.44 2.40
N LEU A 89 5.23 2.59 1.70
CA LEU A 89 6.52 2.07 2.15
C LEU A 89 6.94 2.74 3.47
N HIS A 90 6.77 4.06 3.58
CA HIS A 90 7.04 4.79 4.81
C HIS A 90 6.16 4.29 5.96
N ASP A 91 4.84 4.18 5.74
CA ASP A 91 3.90 3.69 6.75
C ASP A 91 4.24 2.28 7.22
N ILE A 92 4.55 1.37 6.28
CA ILE A 92 4.93 -0.02 6.61
C ILE A 92 6.21 -0.03 7.45
N ASN A 93 7.21 0.74 7.07
CA ASN A 93 8.47 0.80 7.82
C ASN A 93 8.28 1.42 9.21
N PHE A 94 7.47 2.47 9.31
CA PHE A 94 7.11 3.11 10.57
C PHE A 94 6.42 2.12 11.51
N TRP A 95 5.35 1.45 11.04
CA TRP A 95 4.63 0.49 11.86
C TRP A 95 5.47 -0.73 12.21
N LYS A 96 6.32 -1.20 11.29
CA LYS A 96 7.28 -2.26 11.58
C LYS A 96 8.23 -1.84 12.70
N PHE A 97 8.75 -0.62 12.67
CA PHE A 97 9.63 -0.10 13.72
C PHE A 97 8.90 -0.01 15.06
N GLU A 98 7.71 0.61 15.09
CA GLU A 98 6.91 0.77 16.31
C GLU A 98 6.52 -0.58 16.93
N LEU A 99 6.11 -1.55 16.11
CA LEU A 99 5.79 -2.90 16.59
C LEU A 99 7.01 -3.60 17.18
N ASN A 100 8.18 -3.50 16.53
CA ASN A 100 9.41 -4.07 17.10
C ASN A 100 9.80 -3.39 18.41
N ARG A 101 9.67 -2.07 18.52
CA ARG A 101 9.92 -1.33 19.77
C ARG A 101 8.99 -1.82 20.87
N MET A 102 7.68 -1.89 20.60
CA MET A 102 6.69 -2.34 21.58
C MET A 102 6.91 -3.78 22.03
N ILE A 103 7.29 -4.68 21.11
CA ILE A 103 7.66 -6.06 21.46
C ILE A 103 8.83 -6.07 22.44
N GLU A 104 9.84 -5.25 22.19
CA GLU A 104 11.01 -5.17 23.07
C GLU A 104 10.68 -4.53 24.43
N ASP A 105 9.84 -3.50 24.44
CA ASP A 105 9.36 -2.86 25.67
C ASP A 105 8.60 -3.87 26.55
N VAL A 106 7.67 -4.64 25.96
CA VAL A 106 6.90 -5.69 26.67
C VAL A 106 7.81 -6.81 27.15
N ARG A 107 8.83 -7.21 26.37
CA ARG A 107 9.82 -8.21 26.81
C ARG A 107 10.60 -7.71 28.03
N ASN A 108 11.11 -6.50 27.98
CA ASN A 108 11.86 -5.90 29.07
C ASN A 108 11.01 -5.77 30.34
N GLU A 109 9.75 -5.39 30.20
CA GLU A 109 8.80 -5.32 31.32
C GLU A 109 8.51 -6.72 31.89
N THR A 110 8.33 -7.73 31.03
CA THR A 110 8.12 -9.12 31.45
C THR A 110 9.33 -9.65 32.20
N ASP A 111 10.54 -9.43 31.70
CA ASP A 111 11.78 -9.83 32.37
C ASP A 111 11.96 -9.14 33.72
N LEU A 112 11.61 -7.86 33.80
CA LEU A 112 11.58 -7.12 35.05
C LEU A 112 10.57 -7.73 36.03
N LEU A 113 9.34 -8.02 35.60
CA LEU A 113 8.31 -8.65 36.44
C LEU A 113 8.75 -10.03 36.93
N ILE A 114 9.40 -10.85 36.09
CA ILE A 114 9.96 -12.14 36.49
C ILE A 114 11.04 -11.96 37.57
N ALA A 115 11.95 -10.99 37.40
CA ALA A 115 12.98 -10.68 38.38
C ALA A 115 12.38 -10.20 39.72
N GLN A 116 11.35 -9.34 39.67
CA GLN A 116 10.64 -8.89 40.87
C GLN A 116 9.92 -10.03 41.57
N LYS A 117 9.22 -10.90 40.83
CA LYS A 117 8.58 -12.11 41.37
C LYS A 117 9.61 -12.98 42.10
N LYS A 118 10.76 -13.24 41.48
CA LYS A 118 11.84 -14.01 42.11
C LYS A 118 12.32 -13.37 43.40
N ARG A 119 12.46 -12.04 43.43
CA ARG A 119 12.83 -11.30 44.66
C ARG A 119 11.77 -11.47 45.75
N LEU A 120 10.49 -11.37 45.41
CA LEU A 120 9.38 -11.57 46.36
C LEU A 120 9.36 -13.00 46.92
N THR A 121 9.59 -14.01 46.08
CA THR A 121 9.70 -15.42 46.53
C THR A 121 10.86 -15.60 47.51
N ASN A 122 12.05 -15.08 47.17
CA ASN A 122 13.19 -15.15 48.09
C ASN A 122 12.93 -14.42 49.42
N SER A 123 12.24 -13.28 49.37
CA SER A 123 11.83 -12.56 50.59
C SER A 123 10.84 -13.35 51.42
N LEU A 124 9.88 -14.04 50.79
CA LEU A 124 8.94 -14.91 51.48
C LEU A 124 9.67 -16.08 52.17
N ASP A 125 10.56 -16.76 51.46
CA ASP A 125 11.37 -17.85 52.02
C ASP A 125 12.22 -17.37 53.20
N GLY A 126 12.76 -16.15 53.11
CA GLY A 126 13.53 -15.52 54.19
C GLY A 126 12.73 -15.25 55.48
N THR A 127 11.40 -15.22 55.41
CA THR A 127 10.54 -15.05 56.60
C THR A 127 10.25 -16.35 57.35
N GLU A 128 10.50 -17.52 56.74
CA GLU A 128 10.20 -18.82 57.36
C GLU A 128 11.07 -19.09 58.59
N ALA A 129 12.37 -18.76 58.52
CA ALA A 129 13.28 -18.94 59.65
C ALA A 129 12.91 -18.11 60.89
N PRO A 130 12.69 -16.78 60.82
CA PRO A 130 12.28 -16.00 61.99
C PRO A 130 10.89 -16.41 62.51
N LEU A 131 9.96 -16.79 61.63
CA LEU A 131 8.66 -17.32 62.08
C LEU A 131 8.82 -18.60 62.90
N HIS A 132 9.66 -19.52 62.43
CA HIS A 132 9.95 -20.77 63.13
C HIS A 132 10.59 -20.52 64.50
N ILE A 133 11.61 -19.65 64.56
CA ILE A 133 12.29 -19.28 65.81
C ILE A 133 11.31 -18.65 66.80
N ALA A 134 10.50 -17.67 66.36
CA ALA A 134 9.54 -17.01 67.23
C ALA A 134 8.49 -17.99 67.78
N THR A 135 8.03 -18.92 66.94
CA THR A 135 7.07 -19.98 67.32
C THR A 135 7.69 -20.98 68.30
N GLU A 136 8.94 -21.39 68.09
CA GLU A 136 9.66 -22.27 69.02
C GLU A 136 9.90 -21.60 70.37
N CYS A 137 10.28 -20.32 70.37
CA CYS A 137 10.41 -19.51 71.59
C CYS A 137 9.11 -19.45 72.39
N LEU A 138 7.96 -19.26 71.71
CA LEU A 138 6.64 -19.33 72.37
C LEU A 138 6.36 -20.72 72.93
N ALA A 139 6.59 -21.79 72.16
CA ALA A 139 6.37 -23.16 72.62
C ALA A 139 7.25 -23.53 73.83
N ASN A 140 8.49 -23.05 73.88
CA ASN A 140 9.37 -23.23 75.03
C ASN A 140 8.85 -22.46 76.26
N ARG A 141 8.28 -21.27 76.06
CA ARG A 141 7.66 -20.48 77.13
C ARG A 141 6.40 -21.14 77.67
N ASP A 142 5.61 -21.79 76.83
CA ASP A 142 4.41 -22.55 77.21
C ASP A 142 4.72 -23.79 78.05
N ARG A 143 5.95 -24.32 77.95
CA ARG A 143 6.43 -25.45 78.76
C ARG A 143 6.85 -25.06 80.18
N ARG A 144 6.80 -23.78 80.55
CA ARG A 144 7.03 -23.34 81.94
C ARG A 144 5.90 -23.86 82.84
N TYR A 145 6.23 -24.25 84.07
CA TYR A 145 5.30 -24.88 85.01
C TYR A 145 5.01 -24.01 86.23
N GLY A 146 3.80 -24.17 86.79
CA GLY A 146 3.43 -23.53 88.06
C GLY A 146 3.47 -22.01 87.99
N GLU A 147 4.05 -21.40 89.01
CA GLU A 147 4.16 -19.94 89.18
C GLU A 147 5.06 -19.28 88.11
N ASP A 148 5.93 -20.03 87.45
CA ASP A 148 6.79 -19.53 86.36
C ASP A 148 6.05 -19.41 85.02
N ARG A 149 4.82 -19.94 84.92
CA ARG A 149 3.98 -19.80 83.74
C ARG A 149 3.29 -18.44 83.73
N VAL A 150 4.06 -17.42 83.36
CA VAL A 150 3.62 -16.02 83.32
C VAL A 150 3.69 -15.49 81.90
N VAL A 151 2.64 -14.76 81.51
CA VAL A 151 2.62 -13.94 80.29
C VAL A 151 3.51 -12.72 80.53
N ASP A 152 4.76 -12.82 80.13
CA ASP A 152 5.74 -11.76 80.28
C ASP A 152 5.80 -10.85 79.05
N GLY A 153 6.54 -9.74 79.16
CA GLY A 153 6.70 -8.79 78.05
C GLY A 153 7.36 -9.41 76.80
N VAL A 154 8.15 -10.48 76.97
CA VAL A 154 8.78 -11.16 75.84
C VAL A 154 7.75 -12.03 75.12
N GLU A 155 6.86 -12.71 75.84
CA GLU A 155 5.75 -13.48 75.24
C GLU A 155 4.83 -12.58 74.41
N VAL A 156 4.44 -11.42 74.93
CA VAL A 156 3.65 -10.42 74.18
C VAL A 156 4.43 -9.93 72.94
N GLY A 157 5.73 -9.70 73.07
CA GLY A 157 6.59 -9.32 71.96
C GLY A 157 6.66 -10.38 70.85
N LEU A 158 6.84 -11.64 71.23
CA LEU A 158 6.90 -12.78 70.31
C LEU A 158 5.56 -13.02 69.59
N LEU A 159 4.43 -12.90 70.29
CA LEU A 159 3.11 -12.99 69.67
C LEU A 159 2.92 -11.92 68.59
N LYS A 160 3.35 -10.68 68.88
CA LYS A 160 3.30 -9.58 67.91
C LYS A 160 4.26 -9.81 66.74
N GLU A 161 5.45 -10.35 66.99
CA GLU A 161 6.40 -10.71 65.94
C GLU A 161 5.81 -11.75 64.98
N VAL A 162 5.22 -12.83 65.52
CA VAL A 162 4.52 -13.86 64.72
C VAL A 162 3.37 -13.26 63.92
N GLU A 163 2.56 -12.39 64.52
CA GLU A 163 1.47 -11.69 63.82
C GLU A 163 2.00 -10.86 62.63
N ILE A 164 3.03 -10.04 62.86
CA ILE A 164 3.62 -9.19 61.83
C ILE A 164 4.21 -10.04 60.70
N ILE A 165 4.95 -11.11 61.03
CA ILE A 165 5.54 -11.98 60.02
C ILE A 165 4.45 -12.64 59.17
N ASN A 166 3.38 -13.17 59.79
CA ASN A 166 2.25 -13.74 59.06
C ASN A 166 1.57 -12.73 58.13
N ASN A 167 1.38 -11.49 58.59
CA ASN A 167 0.82 -10.42 57.76
C ASN A 167 1.72 -10.09 56.56
N VAL A 168 3.03 -10.02 56.76
CA VAL A 168 4.01 -9.82 55.69
C VAL A 168 3.99 -10.99 54.70
N GLN A 169 3.97 -12.24 55.18
CA GLN A 169 3.88 -13.41 54.33
C GLN A 169 2.62 -13.40 53.46
N ASN A 170 1.47 -13.05 54.03
CA ASN A 170 0.21 -12.94 53.29
C ASN A 170 0.28 -11.88 52.18
N LEU A 171 0.83 -10.70 52.49
CA LEU A 171 1.03 -9.65 51.50
C LEU A 171 1.97 -10.10 50.37
N LEU A 172 3.07 -10.77 50.70
CA LEU A 172 4.02 -11.28 49.72
C LEU A 172 3.36 -12.33 48.81
N ARG A 173 2.61 -13.29 49.38
CA ARG A 173 1.87 -14.31 48.61
C ARG A 173 0.86 -13.69 47.66
N GLN A 174 0.06 -12.72 48.12
CA GLN A 174 -0.89 -12.00 47.27
C GLN A 174 -0.18 -11.27 46.13
N THR A 175 0.92 -10.57 46.42
CA THR A 175 1.68 -9.83 45.41
C THR A 175 2.32 -10.77 44.38
N ILE A 176 2.84 -11.93 44.80
CA ILE A 176 3.36 -12.96 43.90
C ILE A 176 2.25 -13.46 42.96
N MET A 177 1.05 -13.73 43.48
CA MET A 177 -0.10 -14.15 42.66
C MET A 177 -0.46 -13.08 41.62
N THR A 178 -0.47 -11.80 41.99
CA THR A 178 -0.72 -10.71 41.04
C THR A 178 0.36 -10.64 39.96
N ALA A 179 1.64 -10.77 40.34
CA ALA A 179 2.74 -10.80 39.38
C ALA A 179 2.64 -12.00 38.42
N GLU A 180 2.25 -13.17 38.92
CA GLU A 180 2.00 -14.36 38.10
C GLU A 180 0.86 -14.15 37.10
N GLN A 181 -0.20 -13.46 37.52
CA GLN A 181 -1.31 -13.13 36.63
C GLN A 181 -0.90 -12.13 35.54
N GLN A 182 -0.01 -11.18 35.85
CA GLN A 182 0.48 -10.20 34.87
C GLN A 182 1.46 -10.79 33.86
N ILE A 183 2.22 -11.81 34.23
CA ILE A 183 3.17 -12.51 33.34
C ILE A 183 2.45 -13.46 32.37
N ARG A 184 1.25 -13.93 32.72
CA ARG A 184 0.48 -14.96 31.99
C ARG A 184 -0.31 -14.37 30.82
#